data_AF-A0A0S3K6V7-F1
#
_entry.id   AF-A0A0S3K6V7-F1
#
_cell.length_a   1.000
_cell.length_b   1.000
_cell.length_c   1.000
_cell.angle_alpha   90.00
_cell.angle_beta   90.00
_cell.angle_gamma   90.00
#
_symmetry.space_group_name_H-M   'P 1'
#
loop_
_entity.id
_entity.type
_entity.pdbx_description
1 polymer ?
#
loop_
_entity_poly.entity_id
_entity_poly.type
_entity_poly.pdbx_seq_one_letter_code
_entity_poly.pdbx_strand_id
1 'polypeptide(L)'
;MSIITDVYAREVLDSRGNPTIEVEVYTESGAFGRGMVPSGASTGEYEAVELRDGDKSRYLGKGVVKAVDNVNNIIAEAIIGYDVRDQMAIDKAMIELDGTPNKGKLGANAILGVSIAVARAAADYLEIPLYHYLGGFNTKVLPTPMMNIINGGSHADNSIDFQEFMIMPVGAPTFKEALRYGAEVFHALAGILKARGLATSVGDEGGFAPNLGSNEEGFEVIIEAIEKAGYVPGKDIVLAMDAAASEFYDKEKGVYVLADSGEGEKTTEEMIQFYTDLVAKYPIISIEDGLDENDWDGFKKMTEVMGDKVQLVGDDLFVTNTTKLAEGIEKGIANSILIKVNQIGTLTETFEAIEMAKEAGYTAVVSHRSGETEDSTISDIAVATNAGQIKTGSLSRTDRIAKYNQLLRIEDQLGEVAEYKGLKSFYNLKNK
;
A
#
# COMPACT_ATOMS: atom_id res chain seq x y z
N MET A 1 8.29 -23.97 -24.92
CA MET A 1 9.46 -23.80 -24.03
C MET A 1 9.26 -22.54 -23.17
N SER A 2 10.21 -22.12 -22.33
CA SER A 2 10.10 -20.94 -21.44
C SER A 2 10.18 -19.58 -22.14
N ILE A 3 10.47 -19.57 -23.43
CA ILE A 3 10.69 -18.34 -24.19
C ILE A 3 9.36 -17.59 -24.37
N ILE A 4 9.37 -16.29 -24.08
CA ILE A 4 8.25 -15.38 -24.30
C ILE A 4 8.00 -15.26 -25.80
N THR A 5 6.77 -15.56 -26.22
CA THR A 5 6.34 -15.51 -27.62
C THR A 5 5.34 -14.41 -27.91
N ASP A 6 4.63 -13.93 -26.89
CA ASP A 6 3.62 -12.89 -27.05
C ASP A 6 3.56 -12.01 -25.78
N VAL A 7 3.44 -10.70 -26.00
CA VAL A 7 3.24 -9.69 -24.96
C VAL A 7 2.16 -8.76 -25.49
N TYR A 8 1.01 -8.70 -24.81
CA TYR A 8 -0.15 -7.97 -25.30
C TYR A 8 -0.79 -7.16 -24.18
N ALA A 9 -1.08 -5.90 -24.45
CA ALA A 9 -1.77 -5.00 -23.54
C ALA A 9 -3.15 -4.56 -24.04
N ARG A 10 -4.02 -4.24 -23.09
CA ARG A 10 -5.34 -3.64 -23.32
C ARG A 10 -5.72 -2.62 -22.24
N GLU A 11 -6.61 -1.70 -22.61
CA GLU A 11 -7.24 -0.76 -21.69
C GLU A 11 -8.42 -1.46 -20.97
N VAL A 12 -8.39 -1.42 -19.64
CA VAL A 12 -9.46 -1.90 -18.73
C VAL A 12 -9.82 -0.79 -17.74
N LEU A 13 -10.68 -1.05 -16.76
CA LEU A 13 -11.06 -0.06 -15.74
C LEU A 13 -10.56 -0.46 -14.35
N ASP A 14 -10.15 0.53 -13.56
CA ASP A 14 -9.88 0.39 -12.13
C ASP A 14 -11.17 0.41 -11.30
N SER A 15 -11.04 0.22 -9.99
CA SER A 15 -12.16 0.18 -9.05
C SER A 15 -12.90 1.52 -8.87
N ARG A 16 -12.36 2.61 -9.43
CA ARG A 16 -12.98 3.94 -9.47
C ARG A 16 -13.60 4.24 -10.84
N GLY A 17 -13.55 3.29 -11.78
CA GLY A 17 -14.06 3.45 -13.14
C GLY A 17 -13.17 4.31 -14.04
N ASN A 18 -11.91 4.55 -13.66
CA ASN A 18 -10.94 5.20 -14.54
C ASN A 18 -10.20 4.14 -15.38
N PRO A 19 -9.77 4.47 -16.61
CA PRO A 19 -8.96 3.55 -17.41
C PRO A 19 -7.67 3.15 -16.70
N THR A 20 -7.25 1.90 -16.86
CA THR A 20 -5.92 1.39 -16.49
C THR A 20 -5.47 0.34 -17.50
N ILE A 21 -4.24 -0.15 -17.36
CA ILE A 21 -3.64 -1.12 -18.28
C ILE A 21 -3.61 -2.53 -17.68
N GLU A 22 -3.93 -3.49 -18.54
CA GLU A 22 -3.73 -4.92 -18.31
C GLU A 22 -2.78 -5.45 -19.38
N VAL A 23 -1.82 -6.28 -18.98
CA VAL A 23 -0.85 -6.94 -19.86
C VAL A 23 -0.94 -8.45 -19.68
N GLU A 24 -0.90 -9.17 -20.80
CA GLU A 24 -0.78 -10.62 -20.87
C GLU A 24 0.54 -11.02 -21.51
N VAL A 25 1.16 -12.05 -20.97
CA VAL A 25 2.41 -12.64 -21.47
C VAL A 25 2.18 -14.13 -21.69
N TYR A 26 2.60 -14.62 -22.85
CA TYR A 26 2.55 -16.05 -23.20
C TYR A 26 3.96 -16.55 -23.52
N THR A 27 4.23 -17.78 -23.08
CA THR A 27 5.43 -18.51 -23.48
C THR A 27 5.11 -19.52 -24.58
N GLU A 28 6.14 -19.98 -25.29
CA GLU A 28 5.99 -21.00 -26.32
C GLU A 28 5.41 -22.32 -25.78
N SER A 29 5.59 -22.61 -24.48
CA SER A 29 4.98 -23.80 -23.84
C SER A 29 3.48 -23.66 -23.58
N GLY A 30 2.94 -22.44 -23.70
CA GLY A 30 1.56 -22.10 -23.35
C GLY A 30 1.38 -21.55 -21.95
N ALA A 31 2.46 -21.41 -21.16
CA ALA A 31 2.38 -20.74 -19.86
C ALA A 31 1.93 -19.28 -20.02
N PHE A 32 1.13 -18.83 -19.06
CA PHE A 32 0.37 -17.59 -19.14
C PHE A 32 0.51 -16.74 -17.88
N GLY A 33 0.67 -15.44 -18.06
CA GLY A 33 0.66 -14.48 -16.97
C GLY A 33 -0.11 -13.23 -17.35
N ARG A 34 -0.87 -12.69 -16.40
CA ARG A 34 -1.60 -11.43 -16.56
C ARG A 34 -1.27 -10.49 -15.41
N GLY A 35 -0.83 -9.28 -15.74
CA GLY A 35 -0.58 -8.20 -14.80
C GLY A 35 -1.55 -7.05 -15.03
N MET A 36 -2.23 -6.61 -13.97
CA MET A 36 -3.09 -5.42 -14.01
C MET A 36 -2.48 -4.34 -13.10
N VAL A 37 -2.54 -3.09 -13.54
CA VAL A 37 -1.84 -2.00 -12.87
C VAL A 37 -2.80 -1.15 -12.04
N PRO A 38 -2.52 -0.91 -10.74
CA PRO A 38 -3.30 0.02 -9.94
C PRO A 38 -2.92 1.48 -10.25
N SER A 39 -3.74 2.43 -9.81
CA SER A 39 -3.53 3.87 -10.01
C SER A 39 -3.80 4.66 -8.73
N GLY A 40 -3.00 5.70 -8.46
CA GLY A 40 -3.17 6.61 -7.32
C GLY A 40 -4.24 7.68 -7.52
N ALA A 41 -4.65 8.35 -6.44
CA ALA A 41 -5.47 9.57 -6.52
C ALA A 41 -4.58 10.80 -6.73
N SER A 42 -3.48 10.86 -5.99
CA SER A 42 -2.38 11.81 -6.15
C SER A 42 -1.12 11.07 -6.65
N THR A 43 -0.21 11.85 -7.24
CA THR A 43 1.14 11.42 -7.64
C THR A 43 2.14 12.44 -7.12
N GLY A 44 3.06 12.01 -6.27
CA GLY A 44 4.17 12.84 -5.79
C GLY A 44 5.16 13.21 -6.90
N GLU A 45 5.95 14.26 -6.69
CA GLU A 45 6.88 14.80 -7.70
C GLU A 45 8.02 13.84 -8.08
N TYR A 46 8.38 12.91 -7.17
CA TYR A 46 9.51 11.99 -7.31
C TYR A 46 9.10 10.55 -7.68
N GLU A 47 7.82 10.33 -8.00
CA GLU A 47 7.28 9.03 -8.40
C GLU A 47 7.58 8.69 -9.87
N ALA A 48 7.56 7.39 -10.19
CA ALA A 48 7.44 6.93 -11.57
C ALA A 48 6.10 7.39 -12.16
N VAL A 49 6.11 7.84 -13.41
CA VAL A 49 4.98 8.55 -14.01
C VAL A 49 4.04 7.60 -14.74
N GLU A 50 2.77 7.60 -14.34
CA GLU A 50 1.70 6.96 -15.10
C GLU A 50 1.43 7.72 -16.41
N LEU A 51 1.49 7.03 -17.56
CA LEU A 51 1.23 7.66 -18.85
C LEU A 51 -0.27 7.67 -19.16
N ARG A 52 -0.84 8.87 -19.26
CA ARG A 52 -2.23 9.15 -19.64
C ARG A 52 -2.32 9.80 -21.03
N ASP A 53 -3.45 9.60 -21.71
CA ASP A 53 -3.67 10.10 -23.07
C ASP A 53 -3.79 11.62 -23.12
N GLY A 54 -4.45 12.24 -22.13
CA GLY A 54 -4.75 13.67 -22.10
C GLY A 54 -5.88 14.10 -23.06
N ASP A 55 -6.51 13.15 -23.76
CA ASP A 55 -7.64 13.40 -24.64
C ASP A 55 -8.93 13.61 -23.83
N LYS A 56 -9.31 14.88 -23.63
CA LYS A 56 -10.52 15.26 -22.87
C LYS A 56 -11.82 14.67 -23.42
N SER A 57 -11.84 14.21 -24.68
CA SER A 57 -13.02 13.59 -25.28
C SER A 57 -13.25 12.13 -24.85
N ARG A 58 -12.21 11.46 -24.31
CA ARG A 58 -12.28 10.08 -23.81
C ARG A 58 -11.90 10.02 -22.33
N TYR A 59 -12.80 9.50 -21.51
CA TYR A 59 -12.58 9.33 -20.06
C TYR A 59 -12.01 10.59 -19.38
N LEU A 60 -12.44 11.78 -19.81
CA LEU A 60 -11.99 13.06 -19.27
C LEU A 60 -10.46 13.28 -19.35
N GLY A 61 -9.79 12.67 -20.33
CA GLY A 61 -8.32 12.73 -20.48
C GLY A 61 -7.56 11.60 -19.81
N LYS A 62 -8.25 10.70 -19.10
CA LYS A 62 -7.64 9.62 -18.32
C LYS A 62 -7.44 8.31 -19.11
N GLY A 63 -7.69 8.29 -20.42
CA GLY A 63 -7.37 7.11 -21.25
C GLY A 63 -5.90 6.69 -21.13
N VAL A 64 -5.61 5.42 -21.40
CA VAL A 64 -4.26 4.83 -21.32
C VAL A 64 -3.84 4.19 -22.65
N VAL A 65 -4.45 4.60 -23.77
CA VAL A 65 -4.16 4.03 -25.09
C VAL A 65 -2.70 4.20 -25.47
N LYS A 66 -2.07 5.33 -25.13
CA LYS A 66 -0.63 5.53 -25.35
C LYS A 66 0.23 4.49 -24.63
N ALA A 67 -0.10 4.17 -23.37
CA ALA A 67 0.64 3.17 -22.61
C ALA A 67 0.42 1.76 -23.18
N VAL A 68 -0.81 1.44 -23.60
CA VAL A 68 -1.16 0.19 -24.29
C VAL A 68 -0.38 0.06 -25.60
N ASP A 69 -0.32 1.12 -26.40
CA ASP A 69 0.41 1.16 -27.66
C ASP A 69 1.93 1.01 -27.43
N ASN A 70 2.47 1.59 -26.35
CA ASN A 70 3.87 1.42 -25.98
C ASN A 70 4.18 -0.04 -25.63
N VAL A 71 3.30 -0.75 -24.92
CA VAL A 71 3.50 -2.18 -24.67
C VAL A 71 3.46 -2.95 -25.99
N ASN A 72 2.39 -2.80 -26.76
CA ASN A 72 2.13 -3.62 -27.95
C ASN A 72 3.12 -3.39 -29.09
N ASN A 73 3.63 -2.16 -29.26
CA ASN A 73 4.44 -1.79 -30.42
C ASN A 73 5.92 -1.57 -30.09
N ILE A 74 6.30 -1.38 -28.83
CA ILE A 74 7.69 -1.06 -28.44
C ILE A 74 8.23 -2.11 -27.47
N ILE A 75 7.56 -2.33 -26.33
CA ILE A 75 8.05 -3.26 -25.31
C ILE A 75 7.94 -4.71 -25.79
N ALA A 76 6.86 -5.09 -26.47
CA ALA A 76 6.68 -6.43 -27.00
C ALA A 76 7.82 -6.84 -27.94
N GLU A 77 8.22 -5.96 -28.87
CA GLU A 77 9.36 -6.22 -29.79
C GLU A 77 10.67 -6.42 -29.02
N ALA A 78 10.88 -5.70 -27.91
CA ALA A 78 12.09 -5.80 -27.12
C ALA A 78 12.13 -7.04 -26.21
N ILE A 79 10.98 -7.55 -25.74
CA ILE A 79 10.90 -8.61 -24.73
C ILE A 79 10.60 -10.00 -25.32
N ILE A 80 9.95 -10.08 -26.49
CA ILE A 80 9.76 -11.37 -27.17
C ILE A 80 11.13 -12.00 -27.48
N GLY A 81 11.29 -13.28 -27.13
CA GLY A 81 12.55 -14.01 -27.26
C GLY A 81 13.36 -14.12 -25.96
N TYR A 82 13.03 -13.38 -24.90
CA TYR A 82 13.59 -13.61 -23.57
C TYR A 82 13.05 -14.90 -22.95
N ASP A 83 13.83 -15.51 -22.06
CA ASP A 83 13.30 -16.52 -21.14
C ASP A 83 12.43 -15.82 -20.09
N VAL A 84 11.21 -16.32 -19.87
CA VAL A 84 10.25 -15.70 -18.94
C VAL A 84 10.77 -15.62 -17.50
N ARG A 85 11.76 -16.44 -17.14
CA ARG A 85 12.35 -16.49 -15.80
C ARG A 85 13.40 -15.41 -15.55
N ASP A 86 13.86 -14.70 -16.59
CA ASP A 86 14.92 -13.71 -16.49
C ASP A 86 14.39 -12.33 -16.04
N GLN A 87 13.63 -12.31 -14.93
CA GLN A 87 12.90 -11.14 -14.43
C GLN A 87 13.76 -9.86 -14.37
N MET A 88 14.93 -9.95 -13.72
CA MET A 88 15.83 -8.79 -13.56
C MET A 88 16.36 -8.27 -14.90
N ALA A 89 16.61 -9.17 -15.86
CA ALA A 89 17.10 -8.78 -17.18
C ALA A 89 15.99 -8.09 -17.98
N ILE A 90 14.76 -8.60 -17.90
CA ILE A 90 13.57 -8.03 -18.55
C ILE A 90 13.24 -6.65 -17.96
N ASP A 91 13.17 -6.53 -16.64
CA ASP A 91 12.91 -5.25 -15.96
C ASP A 91 13.98 -4.21 -16.32
N LYS A 92 15.26 -4.61 -16.30
CA LYS A 92 16.38 -3.75 -16.71
C LYS A 92 16.28 -3.34 -18.18
N ALA A 93 15.95 -4.26 -19.08
CA ALA A 93 15.78 -3.95 -20.50
C ALA A 93 14.66 -2.91 -20.72
N MET A 94 13.54 -3.00 -19.99
CA MET A 94 12.45 -2.02 -20.07
C MET A 94 12.86 -0.64 -19.53
N ILE A 95 13.61 -0.60 -18.42
CA ILE A 95 14.15 0.65 -17.86
C ILE A 95 15.11 1.33 -18.87
N GLU A 96 16.01 0.56 -19.49
CA GLU A 96 16.94 1.07 -20.51
C GLU A 96 16.21 1.52 -21.79
N LEU A 97 15.16 0.79 -22.21
CA LEU A 97 14.34 1.11 -23.38
C LEU A 97 13.54 2.43 -23.20
N ASP A 98 13.04 2.65 -22.00
CA ASP A 98 12.44 3.94 -21.62
C ASP A 98 13.50 5.04 -21.61
N GLY A 99 14.60 4.84 -20.89
CA GLY A 99 15.74 5.76 -20.84
C GLY A 99 15.50 7.06 -20.06
N THR A 100 14.35 7.21 -19.40
CA THR A 100 14.08 8.31 -18.46
C THR A 100 14.07 7.80 -17.02
N PRO A 101 14.52 8.61 -16.03
CA PRO A 101 14.63 8.17 -14.65
C PRO A 101 13.27 7.88 -13.99
N ASN A 102 12.20 8.48 -14.50
CA ASN A 102 10.84 8.37 -13.96
C ASN A 102 9.91 7.50 -14.84
N LYS A 103 10.47 6.77 -15.82
CA LYS A 103 9.69 5.89 -16.72
C LYS A 103 8.63 6.63 -17.56
N GLY A 104 8.79 7.95 -17.75
CA GLY A 104 7.76 8.81 -18.33
C GLY A 104 7.63 8.72 -19.86
N LYS A 105 8.56 8.06 -20.56
CA LYS A 105 8.51 7.93 -22.03
C LYS A 105 7.58 6.79 -22.45
N LEU A 106 7.73 5.62 -21.84
CA LEU A 106 6.89 4.45 -22.07
C LEU A 106 5.69 4.42 -21.12
N GLY A 107 5.85 5.00 -19.92
CA GLY A 107 4.86 4.98 -18.84
C GLY A 107 5.20 3.90 -17.81
N ALA A 108 5.25 4.28 -16.54
CA ALA A 108 5.45 3.35 -15.43
C ALA A 108 4.36 2.27 -15.37
N ASN A 109 3.14 2.63 -15.79
CA ASN A 109 2.03 1.70 -15.95
C ASN A 109 2.28 0.66 -17.05
N ALA A 110 2.83 1.05 -18.21
CA ALA A 110 3.20 0.09 -19.25
C ALA A 110 4.25 -0.91 -18.77
N ILE A 111 5.32 -0.41 -18.13
CA ILE A 111 6.45 -1.21 -17.66
C ILE A 111 6.02 -2.16 -16.54
N LEU A 112 5.28 -1.66 -15.54
CA LEU A 112 4.84 -2.50 -14.42
C LEU A 112 3.89 -3.61 -14.89
N GLY A 113 2.98 -3.32 -15.83
CA GLY A 113 2.06 -4.31 -16.37
C GLY A 113 2.81 -5.51 -16.95
N VAL A 114 3.83 -5.25 -17.77
CA VAL A 114 4.71 -6.30 -18.33
C VAL A 114 5.50 -7.00 -17.23
N SER A 115 6.11 -6.24 -16.30
CA SER A 115 6.91 -6.77 -15.19
C SER A 115 6.14 -7.82 -14.36
N ILE A 116 4.89 -7.50 -13.99
CA ILE A 116 4.02 -8.42 -13.25
C ILE A 116 3.58 -9.61 -14.13
N ALA A 117 3.18 -9.35 -15.38
CA ALA A 117 2.70 -10.41 -16.28
C ALA A 117 3.80 -11.46 -16.55
N VAL A 118 5.05 -11.03 -16.72
CA VAL A 118 6.22 -11.90 -16.89
C VAL A 118 6.42 -12.78 -15.64
N ALA A 119 6.46 -12.20 -14.45
CA ALA A 119 6.65 -12.98 -13.22
C ALA A 119 5.56 -14.03 -13.02
N ARG A 120 4.31 -13.69 -13.35
CA ARG A 120 3.18 -14.63 -13.25
C ARG A 120 3.25 -15.74 -14.30
N ALA A 121 3.64 -15.41 -15.53
CA ALA A 121 3.88 -16.39 -16.58
C ALA A 121 5.03 -17.33 -16.24
N ALA A 122 6.05 -16.84 -15.54
CA ALA A 122 7.17 -17.66 -15.07
C ALA A 122 6.76 -18.61 -13.92
N ALA A 123 5.97 -18.12 -12.96
CA ALA A 123 5.42 -18.95 -11.90
C ALA A 123 4.51 -20.05 -12.47
N ASP A 124 3.66 -19.71 -13.44
CA ASP A 124 2.80 -20.65 -14.18
C ASP A 124 3.63 -21.69 -14.95
N TYR A 125 4.66 -21.25 -15.69
CA TYR A 125 5.58 -22.14 -16.41
C TYR A 125 6.28 -23.16 -15.51
N LEU A 126 6.65 -22.73 -14.29
CA LEU A 126 7.32 -23.57 -13.30
C LEU A 126 6.34 -24.40 -12.46
N GLU A 127 5.03 -24.21 -12.65
CA GLU A 127 3.95 -24.82 -11.85
C GLU A 127 4.12 -24.58 -10.33
N ILE A 128 4.58 -23.38 -9.95
CA ILE A 128 4.77 -23.00 -8.55
C ILE A 128 3.91 -21.78 -8.17
N PRO A 129 3.54 -21.63 -6.89
CA PRO A 129 2.88 -20.41 -6.43
C PRO A 129 3.75 -19.17 -6.65
N LEU A 130 3.12 -18.04 -6.96
CA LEU A 130 3.83 -16.80 -7.28
C LEU A 130 4.72 -16.33 -6.12
N TYR A 131 4.25 -16.41 -4.87
CA TYR A 131 5.06 -16.06 -3.70
C TYR A 131 6.34 -16.92 -3.54
N HIS A 132 6.33 -18.18 -3.99
CA HIS A 132 7.54 -19.03 -4.03
C HIS A 132 8.45 -18.67 -5.20
N TYR A 133 7.88 -18.34 -6.36
CA TYR A 133 8.68 -17.87 -7.51
C TYR A 133 9.44 -16.59 -7.17
N LEU A 134 8.76 -15.63 -6.54
CA LEU A 134 9.32 -14.32 -6.25
C LEU A 134 10.34 -14.34 -5.10
N GLY A 135 10.09 -15.10 -4.02
CA GLY A 135 10.92 -15.06 -2.81
C GLY A 135 11.66 -16.36 -2.47
N GLY A 136 11.54 -17.39 -3.30
CA GLY A 136 12.13 -18.70 -3.07
C GLY A 136 11.39 -19.54 -2.01
N PHE A 137 12.11 -20.49 -1.41
CA PHE A 137 11.49 -21.56 -0.60
C PHE A 137 11.12 -21.16 0.84
N ASN A 138 11.65 -20.05 1.36
CA ASN A 138 11.49 -19.68 2.79
C ASN A 138 10.45 -18.57 2.98
N THR A 139 9.36 -18.61 2.21
CA THR A 139 8.31 -17.59 2.16
C THR A 139 7.07 -18.11 2.85
N LYS A 140 6.84 -17.63 4.07
CA LYS A 140 5.88 -18.27 4.99
C LYS A 140 5.20 -17.33 5.96
N VAL A 141 5.66 -16.08 6.06
CA VAL A 141 5.12 -15.10 6.99
C VAL A 141 3.93 -14.41 6.33
N LEU A 142 2.75 -14.66 6.87
CA LEU A 142 1.55 -13.92 6.52
C LEU A 142 1.59 -12.53 7.17
N PRO A 143 1.20 -11.48 6.43
CA PRO A 143 1.29 -10.12 6.92
C PRO A 143 0.20 -9.80 7.96
N THR A 144 0.58 -9.05 9.00
CA THR A 144 -0.36 -8.35 9.89
C THR A 144 -1.03 -7.23 9.09
N PRO A 145 -2.35 -7.28 8.85
CA PRO A 145 -3.01 -6.32 7.97
C PRO A 145 -3.28 -4.99 8.68
N MET A 146 -3.00 -3.88 7.99
CA MET A 146 -3.48 -2.54 8.31
C MET A 146 -4.82 -2.34 7.60
N MET A 147 -5.91 -2.52 8.33
CA MET A 147 -7.26 -2.50 7.78
C MET A 147 -7.88 -1.13 7.98
N ASN A 148 -8.00 -0.37 6.90
CA ASN A 148 -8.77 0.87 6.86
C ASN A 148 -10.18 0.67 7.46
N ILE A 149 -10.65 1.61 8.27
CA ILE A 149 -11.97 1.51 8.91
C ILE A 149 -12.75 2.83 8.92
N ILE A 150 -12.07 3.96 9.09
CA ILE A 150 -12.62 5.31 8.97
C ILE A 150 -11.70 6.15 8.07
N ASN A 151 -12.31 6.93 7.19
CA ASN A 151 -11.63 7.88 6.31
C ASN A 151 -11.94 9.32 6.73
N GLY A 152 -10.97 10.21 6.52
CA GLY A 152 -11.04 11.65 6.67
C GLY A 152 -10.23 12.36 5.58
N GLY A 153 -9.95 13.65 5.79
CA GLY A 153 -9.14 14.48 4.90
C GLY A 153 -9.57 14.39 3.44
N SER A 154 -8.59 14.33 2.52
CA SER A 154 -8.84 14.26 1.07
C SER A 154 -9.62 13.00 0.62
N HIS A 155 -9.80 11.99 1.48
CA HIS A 155 -10.56 10.77 1.18
C HIS A 155 -12.04 10.84 1.60
N ALA A 156 -12.47 11.91 2.28
CA ALA A 156 -13.85 12.04 2.72
C ALA A 156 -14.32 13.50 2.83
N ASP A 157 -15.54 13.77 2.39
CA ASP A 157 -16.22 15.04 2.67
C ASP A 157 -16.78 15.03 4.11
N ASN A 158 -15.89 15.07 5.12
CA ASN A 158 -16.26 15.06 6.54
C ASN A 158 -15.40 16.01 7.40
N SER A 159 -15.52 15.89 8.72
CA SER A 159 -14.92 16.77 9.74
C SER A 159 -13.72 16.14 10.45
N ILE A 160 -12.96 15.30 9.74
CA ILE A 160 -11.78 14.60 10.25
C ILE A 160 -10.60 15.04 9.38
N ASP A 161 -9.52 15.53 9.98
CA ASP A 161 -8.35 16.01 9.21
C ASP A 161 -7.50 14.84 8.70
N PHE A 162 -7.35 13.78 9.50
CA PHE A 162 -6.51 12.63 9.14
C PHE A 162 -7.16 11.76 8.09
N GLN A 163 -6.36 11.36 7.10
CA GLN A 163 -6.85 10.65 5.92
C GLN A 163 -7.40 9.25 6.24
N GLU A 164 -6.70 8.46 7.05
CA GLU A 164 -7.15 7.11 7.39
C GLU A 164 -6.92 6.73 8.85
N PHE A 165 -7.90 6.01 9.39
CA PHE A 165 -7.81 5.31 10.66
C PHE A 165 -7.93 3.82 10.37
N MET A 166 -7.05 3.04 10.98
CA MET A 166 -6.88 1.62 10.68
C MET A 166 -6.88 0.80 11.96
N ILE A 167 -7.38 -0.43 11.85
CA ILE A 167 -7.23 -1.46 12.88
C ILE A 167 -6.21 -2.50 12.43
N MET A 168 -5.45 -3.03 13.39
CA MET A 168 -4.48 -4.10 13.16
C MET A 168 -4.72 -5.26 14.14
N PRO A 169 -5.19 -6.43 13.68
CA PRO A 169 -5.49 -7.59 14.52
C PRO A 169 -4.22 -8.35 14.94
N VAL A 170 -3.38 -7.70 15.76
CA VAL A 170 -2.05 -8.19 16.16
C VAL A 170 -2.07 -9.37 17.13
N GLY A 171 -3.19 -9.59 17.84
CA GLY A 171 -3.34 -10.69 18.81
C GLY A 171 -3.97 -11.96 18.23
N ALA A 172 -4.36 -11.95 16.95
CA ALA A 172 -4.89 -13.14 16.29
C ALA A 172 -3.81 -14.23 16.16
N PRO A 173 -4.18 -15.53 16.21
CA PRO A 173 -3.22 -16.63 16.11
C PRO A 173 -2.77 -16.91 14.67
N THR A 174 -3.58 -16.55 13.68
CA THR A 174 -3.36 -16.80 12.25
C THR A 174 -3.89 -15.61 11.43
N PHE A 175 -3.51 -15.52 10.16
CA PHE A 175 -4.04 -14.49 9.27
C PHE A 175 -5.54 -14.67 9.03
N LYS A 176 -6.03 -15.90 8.88
CA LYS A 176 -7.46 -16.20 8.78
C LYS A 176 -8.27 -15.65 9.96
N GLU A 177 -7.77 -15.83 11.19
CA GLU A 177 -8.43 -15.29 12.38
C GLU A 177 -8.28 -13.76 12.43
N ALA A 178 -7.12 -13.22 12.05
CA ALA A 178 -6.93 -11.77 11.93
C ALA A 178 -7.97 -11.11 11.01
N LEU A 179 -8.20 -11.71 9.85
CA LEU A 179 -9.22 -11.24 8.90
C LEU A 179 -10.63 -11.30 9.51
N ARG A 180 -10.96 -12.37 10.24
CA ARG A 180 -12.23 -12.49 10.96
C ARG A 180 -12.38 -11.41 12.03
N TYR A 181 -11.34 -11.15 12.82
CA TYR A 181 -11.34 -10.13 13.88
C TYR A 181 -11.67 -8.76 13.28
N GLY A 182 -10.94 -8.38 12.22
CA GLY A 182 -11.22 -7.15 11.52
C GLY A 182 -12.65 -7.07 10.99
N ALA A 183 -13.17 -8.15 10.41
CA ALA A 183 -14.49 -8.16 9.77
C ALA A 183 -15.62 -7.95 10.78
N GLU A 184 -15.50 -8.59 11.94
CA GLU A 184 -16.44 -8.42 13.05
C GLU A 184 -16.39 -6.99 13.61
N VAL A 185 -15.21 -6.39 13.75
CA VAL A 185 -15.08 -4.98 14.16
C VAL A 185 -15.65 -4.02 13.12
N PHE A 186 -15.38 -4.24 11.83
CA PHE A 186 -15.95 -3.44 10.74
C PHE A 186 -17.50 -3.46 10.77
N HIS A 187 -18.10 -4.62 10.95
CA HIS A 187 -19.56 -4.75 11.06
C HIS A 187 -20.11 -4.21 12.39
N ALA A 188 -19.38 -4.33 13.49
CA ALA A 188 -19.75 -3.71 14.76
C ALA A 188 -19.78 -2.18 14.65
N LEU A 189 -18.76 -1.58 14.02
CA LEU A 189 -18.70 -0.15 13.74
C LEU A 189 -19.86 0.29 12.85
N ALA A 190 -20.14 -0.43 11.76
CA ALA A 190 -21.29 -0.15 10.90
C ALA A 190 -22.61 -0.07 11.69
N GLY A 191 -22.79 -1.00 12.64
CA GLY A 191 -23.94 -1.01 13.53
C GLY A 191 -23.99 0.19 14.50
N ILE A 192 -22.84 0.64 15.01
CA ILE A 192 -22.72 1.83 15.86
C ILE A 192 -23.05 3.09 15.06
N LEU A 193 -22.41 3.29 13.90
CA LEU A 193 -22.64 4.44 13.03
C LEU A 193 -24.12 4.56 12.63
N LYS A 194 -24.74 3.45 12.22
CA LYS A 194 -26.17 3.42 11.88
C LYS A 194 -27.07 3.78 13.06
N ALA A 195 -26.75 3.29 14.27
CA ALA A 195 -27.51 3.62 15.48
C ALA A 195 -27.39 5.11 15.87
N ARG A 196 -26.25 5.73 15.56
CA ARG A 196 -26.01 7.17 15.72
C ARG A 196 -26.57 8.02 14.56
N GLY A 197 -27.17 7.41 13.54
CA GLY A 197 -27.71 8.10 12.37
C GLY A 197 -26.64 8.65 11.41
N LEU A 198 -25.40 8.13 11.50
CA LEU A 198 -24.28 8.51 10.65
C LEU A 198 -24.24 7.69 9.36
N ALA A 199 -23.52 8.21 8.36
CA ALA A 199 -23.36 7.55 7.07
C ALA A 199 -22.60 6.23 7.22
N THR A 200 -23.06 5.20 6.50
CA THR A 200 -22.40 3.89 6.38
C THR A 200 -22.02 3.59 4.93
N SER A 201 -22.02 4.60 4.05
CA SER A 201 -21.40 4.51 2.73
C SER A 201 -19.89 4.38 2.88
N VAL A 202 -19.27 3.77 1.89
CA VAL A 202 -17.84 3.49 1.90
C VAL A 202 -17.08 4.31 0.85
N GLY A 203 -15.85 4.70 1.19
CA GLY A 203 -14.93 5.38 0.28
C GLY A 203 -14.24 4.45 -0.72
N ASP A 204 -13.17 4.91 -1.36
CA ASP A 204 -12.40 4.14 -2.33
C ASP A 204 -11.75 2.89 -1.69
N GLU A 205 -11.27 3.02 -0.46
CA GLU A 205 -10.62 1.97 0.33
C GLU A 205 -11.62 1.03 1.00
N GLY A 206 -12.92 1.35 0.92
CA GLY A 206 -13.99 0.53 1.50
C GLY A 206 -14.29 0.80 2.98
N GLY A 207 -13.59 1.73 3.64
CA GLY A 207 -13.91 2.19 4.99
C GLY A 207 -15.02 3.24 5.02
N PHE A 208 -15.53 3.54 6.22
CA PHE A 208 -16.61 4.49 6.40
C PHE A 208 -16.10 5.94 6.41
N ALA A 209 -16.93 6.87 5.97
CA ALA A 209 -16.67 8.31 6.05
C ALA A 209 -17.76 9.04 6.86
N PRO A 210 -17.89 8.77 8.18
CA PRO A 210 -18.87 9.45 9.01
C PRO A 210 -18.46 10.91 9.29
N ASN A 211 -19.45 11.77 9.55
CA ASN A 211 -19.21 13.10 10.14
C ASN A 211 -19.05 12.95 11.65
N LEU A 212 -17.83 13.16 12.16
CA LEU A 212 -17.48 13.07 13.59
C LEU A 212 -17.11 14.45 14.14
N GLY A 213 -17.26 14.67 15.43
CA GLY A 213 -17.02 15.96 16.07
C GLY A 213 -15.53 16.34 16.21
N SER A 214 -14.61 15.38 16.10
CA SER A 214 -13.16 15.62 16.15
C SER A 214 -12.37 14.41 15.62
N ASN A 215 -11.06 14.59 15.40
CA ASN A 215 -10.14 13.48 15.12
C ASN A 215 -10.16 12.43 16.25
N GLU A 216 -10.29 12.91 17.49
CA GLU A 216 -10.31 12.05 18.66
C GLU A 216 -11.55 11.14 18.72
N GLU A 217 -12.73 11.65 18.33
CA GLU A 217 -13.94 10.82 18.24
C GLU A 217 -13.77 9.64 17.28
N GLY A 218 -12.94 9.80 16.24
CA GLY A 218 -12.54 8.73 15.33
C GLY A 218 -11.89 7.55 16.05
N PHE A 219 -10.95 7.82 16.96
CA PHE A 219 -10.33 6.77 17.78
C PHE A 219 -11.32 6.17 18.78
N GLU A 220 -12.12 7.01 19.46
CA GLU A 220 -13.07 6.56 20.49
C GLU A 220 -14.14 5.61 19.92
N VAL A 221 -14.70 5.92 18.74
CA VAL A 221 -15.72 5.07 18.12
C VAL A 221 -15.14 3.75 17.60
N ILE A 222 -13.87 3.73 17.18
CA ILE A 222 -13.18 2.49 16.80
C ILE A 222 -12.95 1.62 18.04
N ILE A 223 -12.54 2.21 19.16
CA ILE A 223 -12.39 1.48 20.43
C ILE A 223 -13.72 0.86 20.86
N GLU A 224 -14.83 1.63 20.81
CA GLU A 224 -16.17 1.09 21.08
C GLU A 224 -16.50 -0.11 20.17
N ALA A 225 -16.17 -0.01 18.88
CA ALA A 225 -16.41 -1.10 17.92
C ALA A 225 -15.59 -2.36 18.22
N ILE A 226 -14.32 -2.19 18.60
CA ILE A 226 -13.43 -3.29 19.01
C ILE A 226 -14.02 -4.01 20.22
N GLU A 227 -14.40 -3.27 21.26
CA GLU A 227 -14.96 -3.84 22.49
C GLU A 227 -16.32 -4.50 22.24
N LYS A 228 -17.18 -3.88 21.42
CA LYS A 228 -18.50 -4.41 21.06
C LYS A 228 -18.42 -5.69 20.24
N ALA A 229 -17.37 -5.86 19.43
CA ALA A 229 -17.08 -7.09 18.71
C ALA A 229 -16.50 -8.19 19.62
N GLY A 230 -16.19 -7.88 20.88
CA GLY A 230 -15.69 -8.84 21.88
C GLY A 230 -14.17 -8.96 21.93
N TYR A 231 -13.44 -8.02 21.35
CA TYR A 231 -11.97 -7.97 21.37
C TYR A 231 -11.44 -6.96 22.38
N VAL A 232 -10.20 -7.14 22.83
CA VAL A 232 -9.54 -6.24 23.78
C VAL A 232 -8.61 -5.27 23.04
N PRO A 233 -8.88 -3.95 23.03
CA PRO A 233 -7.99 -2.95 22.46
C PRO A 233 -6.59 -2.99 23.09
N GLY A 234 -5.55 -2.79 22.30
CA GLY A 234 -4.15 -2.85 22.73
C GLY A 234 -3.58 -4.26 22.89
N LYS A 235 -4.41 -5.30 22.90
CA LYS A 235 -3.98 -6.70 23.00
C LYS A 235 -4.34 -7.51 21.76
N ASP A 236 -5.63 -7.54 21.44
CA ASP A 236 -6.13 -8.31 20.29
C ASP A 236 -6.04 -7.45 19.01
N ILE A 237 -6.38 -6.16 19.15
CA ILE A 237 -6.39 -5.17 18.08
C ILE A 237 -5.70 -3.90 18.55
N VAL A 238 -4.74 -3.41 17.78
CA VAL A 238 -4.10 -2.10 17.94
C VAL A 238 -4.53 -1.18 16.79
N LEU A 239 -4.26 0.11 16.90
CA LEU A 239 -4.61 1.11 15.90
C LEU A 239 -3.39 1.52 15.08
N ALA A 240 -3.64 1.82 13.81
CA ALA A 240 -2.72 2.53 12.95
C ALA A 240 -3.46 3.74 12.36
N MET A 241 -2.72 4.74 11.92
CA MET A 241 -3.30 5.90 11.26
C MET A 241 -2.41 6.38 10.13
N ASP A 242 -3.03 7.01 9.14
CA ASP A 242 -2.41 7.76 8.06
C ASP A 242 -2.88 9.20 8.19
N ALA A 243 -1.97 10.09 8.56
CA ALA A 243 -2.29 11.49 8.70
C ALA A 243 -2.34 12.18 7.33
N ALA A 244 -1.50 11.75 6.36
CA ALA A 244 -1.26 12.48 5.12
C ALA A 244 -0.98 13.98 5.36
N ALA A 245 -0.10 14.30 6.31
CA ALA A 245 0.02 15.64 6.86
C ALA A 245 0.45 16.72 5.85
N SER A 246 1.05 16.33 4.74
CA SER A 246 1.34 17.20 3.60
C SER A 246 0.08 17.88 3.04
N GLU A 247 -1.09 17.24 3.12
CA GLU A 247 -2.36 17.76 2.60
C GLU A 247 -2.90 18.95 3.42
N PHE A 248 -2.58 19.00 4.72
CA PHE A 248 -2.98 20.09 5.62
C PHE A 248 -1.79 20.94 6.11
N TYR A 249 -0.63 20.84 5.46
CA TYR A 249 0.53 21.68 5.76
C TYR A 249 0.51 22.97 4.93
N ASP A 250 0.46 24.11 5.62
CA ASP A 250 0.59 25.43 5.02
C ASP A 250 2.06 25.75 4.79
N LYS A 251 2.53 25.57 3.55
CA LYS A 251 3.92 25.80 3.14
C LYS A 251 4.38 27.25 3.29
N GLU A 252 3.46 28.23 3.25
CA GLU A 252 3.81 29.65 3.41
C GLU A 252 4.07 30.01 4.87
N LYS A 253 3.27 29.45 5.78
CA LYS A 253 3.38 29.70 7.22
C LYS A 253 4.32 28.73 7.94
N GLY A 254 4.54 27.55 7.38
CA GLY A 254 5.28 26.46 8.02
C GLY A 254 4.54 25.85 9.20
N VAL A 255 3.21 25.67 9.08
CA VAL A 255 2.35 25.11 10.13
C VAL A 255 1.35 24.12 9.55
N TYR A 256 0.89 23.19 10.37
CA TYR A 256 -0.17 22.23 10.08
C TYR A 256 -1.52 22.81 10.47
N VAL A 257 -2.49 22.80 9.56
CA VAL A 257 -3.80 23.45 9.73
C VAL A 257 -4.88 22.39 9.88
N LEU A 258 -5.22 22.03 11.12
CA LEU A 258 -6.29 21.07 11.43
C LEU A 258 -7.66 21.77 11.41
N ALA A 259 -8.10 22.15 10.21
CA ALA A 259 -9.31 22.93 10.00
C ALA A 259 -10.60 22.09 10.11
N ASP A 260 -10.57 20.83 9.67
CA ASP A 260 -11.76 19.99 9.55
C ASP A 260 -12.27 19.56 10.92
N SER A 261 -11.37 19.28 11.87
CA SER A 261 -11.72 19.06 13.28
C SER A 261 -11.87 20.34 14.09
N GLY A 262 -11.43 21.49 13.57
CA GLY A 262 -11.43 22.77 14.28
C GLY A 262 -10.33 22.90 15.35
N GLU A 263 -9.31 22.03 15.33
CA GLU A 263 -8.16 22.02 16.26
C GLU A 263 -7.12 23.12 15.96
N GLY A 264 -7.25 23.82 14.82
CA GLY A 264 -6.49 25.02 14.50
C GLY A 264 -5.09 24.77 13.95
N GLU A 265 -4.25 25.81 14.00
CA GLU A 265 -2.86 25.74 13.52
C GLU A 265 -1.94 25.10 14.58
N LYS A 266 -1.03 24.24 14.13
CA LYS A 266 0.02 23.62 14.96
C LYS A 266 1.37 23.71 14.27
N THR A 267 2.40 24.10 15.00
CA THR A 267 3.79 23.94 14.57
C THR A 267 4.20 22.47 14.50
N THR A 268 5.34 22.15 13.88
CA THR A 268 5.92 20.79 13.90
C THR A 268 6.05 20.24 15.31
N GLU A 269 6.58 21.02 16.25
CA GLU A 269 6.71 20.59 17.65
C GLU A 269 5.36 20.31 18.32
N GLU A 270 4.35 21.15 18.06
CA GLU A 270 3.00 20.96 18.58
C GLU A 270 2.29 19.76 17.94
N MET A 271 2.54 19.47 16.66
CA MET A 271 2.06 18.26 16.00
C MET A 271 2.68 17.00 16.60
N ILE A 272 4.00 17.00 16.83
CA ILE A 272 4.68 15.87 17.49
C ILE A 272 4.11 15.65 18.90
N GLN A 273 3.86 16.73 19.64
CA GLN A 273 3.23 16.63 20.96
C GLN A 273 1.81 16.08 20.85
N PHE A 274 1.03 16.53 19.86
CA PHE A 274 -0.33 16.04 19.61
C PHE A 274 -0.35 14.52 19.37
N TYR A 275 0.52 14.01 18.49
CA TYR A 275 0.64 12.56 18.29
C TYR A 275 1.14 11.83 19.53
N THR A 276 2.05 12.42 20.30
CA THR A 276 2.54 11.84 21.56
C THR A 276 1.41 11.65 22.56
N ASP A 277 0.51 12.64 22.67
CA ASP A 277 -0.66 12.58 23.55
C ASP A 277 -1.68 11.55 23.07
N LEU A 278 -1.93 11.46 21.76
CA LEU A 278 -2.78 10.42 21.17
C LEU A 278 -2.25 9.02 21.44
N VAL A 279 -0.95 8.77 21.22
CA VAL A 279 -0.30 7.48 21.48
C VAL A 279 -0.30 7.12 22.98
N ALA A 280 -0.30 8.12 23.86
CA ALA A 280 -0.41 7.88 25.30
C ALA A 280 -1.84 7.47 25.72
N LYS A 281 -2.87 7.95 25.00
CA LYS A 281 -4.28 7.69 25.32
C LYS A 281 -4.85 6.47 24.60
N TYR A 282 -4.43 6.21 23.37
CA TYR A 282 -4.96 5.16 22.49
C TYR A 282 -3.88 4.15 22.12
N PRO A 283 -4.23 2.88 21.83
CA PRO A 283 -3.28 1.84 21.46
C PRO A 283 -2.79 1.99 20.00
N ILE A 284 -2.27 3.18 19.65
CA ILE A 284 -1.72 3.49 18.33
C ILE A 284 -0.30 2.91 18.24
N ILE A 285 -0.10 1.97 17.32
CA ILE A 285 1.19 1.32 17.09
C ILE A 285 1.93 1.89 15.87
N SER A 286 1.21 2.55 14.95
CA SER A 286 1.76 3.04 13.69
C SER A 286 1.14 4.37 13.27
N ILE A 287 1.98 5.30 12.83
CA ILE A 287 1.61 6.58 12.22
C ILE A 287 2.31 6.67 10.87
N GLU A 288 1.51 6.86 9.83
CA GLU A 288 1.95 7.10 8.45
C GLU A 288 1.85 8.60 8.15
N ASP A 289 2.90 9.15 7.53
CA ASP A 289 3.04 10.55 7.11
C ASP A 289 2.53 11.57 8.14
N GLY A 290 3.01 11.44 9.38
CA GLY A 290 2.63 12.33 10.48
C GLY A 290 3.01 13.80 10.28
N LEU A 291 3.99 14.08 9.42
CA LEU A 291 4.51 15.41 9.11
C LEU A 291 4.63 15.58 7.58
N ASP A 292 4.81 16.81 7.10
CA ASP A 292 4.95 17.12 5.66
C ASP A 292 6.15 16.37 5.05
N GLU A 293 6.00 15.91 3.81
CA GLU A 293 7.01 15.16 3.05
C GLU A 293 8.40 15.86 2.95
N ASN A 294 8.46 17.18 3.21
CA ASN A 294 9.69 17.97 3.22
C ASN A 294 10.16 18.39 4.63
N ASP A 295 9.40 18.11 5.70
CA ASP A 295 9.78 18.40 7.09
C ASP A 295 10.70 17.32 7.68
N TRP A 296 11.88 17.13 7.06
CA TRP A 296 12.83 16.07 7.42
C TRP A 296 13.39 16.24 8.84
N ASP A 297 13.59 17.49 9.27
CA ASP A 297 14.04 17.80 10.63
C ASP A 297 12.94 17.48 11.65
N GLY A 298 11.67 17.74 11.31
CA GLY A 298 10.51 17.32 12.08
C GLY A 298 10.41 15.80 12.19
N PHE A 299 10.52 15.08 11.08
CA PHE A 299 10.50 13.60 11.06
C PHE A 299 11.61 13.00 11.90
N LYS A 300 12.82 13.58 11.86
CA LYS A 300 13.92 13.18 12.74
C LYS A 300 13.55 13.36 14.22
N LYS A 301 13.03 14.53 14.60
CA LYS A 301 12.57 14.79 15.98
C LYS A 301 11.46 13.81 16.40
N MET A 302 10.49 13.57 15.52
CA MET A 302 9.41 12.61 15.77
C MET A 302 9.95 11.20 16.01
N THR A 303 10.93 10.77 15.20
CA THR A 303 11.61 9.48 15.35
C THR A 303 12.39 9.38 16.67
N GLU A 304 13.09 10.45 17.07
CA GLU A 304 13.77 10.52 18.37
C GLU A 304 12.79 10.43 19.57
N VAL A 305 11.60 11.02 19.45
CA VAL A 305 10.60 11.07 20.52
C VAL A 305 9.82 9.75 20.68
N MET A 306 9.42 9.11 19.58
CA MET A 306 8.51 7.95 19.64
C MET A 306 8.89 6.74 18.77
N GLY A 307 9.93 6.83 17.95
CA GLY A 307 10.32 5.77 17.01
C GLY A 307 10.75 4.43 17.64
N ASP A 308 11.03 4.40 18.95
CA ASP A 308 11.32 3.16 19.67
C ASP A 308 10.04 2.35 20.04
N LYS A 309 8.87 2.99 20.04
CA LYS A 309 7.58 2.41 20.48
C LYS A 309 6.43 2.53 19.45
N VAL A 310 6.56 3.44 18.47
CA VAL A 310 5.59 3.63 17.39
C VAL A 310 6.30 3.44 16.05
N GLN A 311 5.67 2.72 15.14
CA GLN A 311 6.09 2.63 13.75
C GLN A 311 5.78 3.95 13.04
N LEU A 312 6.79 4.53 12.41
CA LEU A 312 6.71 5.76 11.63
C LEU A 312 6.93 5.39 10.17
N VAL A 313 5.83 5.35 9.43
CA VAL A 313 5.81 4.96 8.02
C VAL A 313 5.93 6.22 7.17
N GLY A 314 6.95 6.26 6.31
CA GLY A 314 7.00 7.25 5.23
C GLY A 314 6.33 6.70 3.97
N ASP A 315 5.28 7.36 3.51
CA ASP A 315 4.66 7.16 2.20
C ASP A 315 5.11 8.25 1.23
N ASP A 316 4.54 9.46 1.29
CA ASP A 316 4.96 10.63 0.50
C ASP A 316 6.39 11.06 0.84
N LEU A 317 6.84 10.80 2.07
CA LEU A 317 8.23 11.04 2.49
C LEU A 317 9.24 10.33 1.57
N PHE A 318 8.96 9.07 1.19
CA PHE A 318 9.88 8.22 0.43
C PHE A 318 9.42 7.91 -0.99
N VAL A 319 8.12 7.94 -1.29
CA VAL A 319 7.47 7.61 -2.57
C VAL A 319 8.00 6.35 -3.25
N THR A 320 8.28 5.31 -2.46
CA THR A 320 8.93 4.06 -2.91
C THR A 320 10.27 4.29 -3.66
N ASN A 321 10.94 5.43 -3.44
CA ASN A 321 12.20 5.79 -4.08
C ASN A 321 13.40 5.38 -3.23
N THR A 322 14.22 4.47 -3.74
CA THR A 322 15.39 3.93 -3.03
C THR A 322 16.45 4.97 -2.67
N THR A 323 16.56 6.06 -3.44
CA THR A 323 17.48 7.16 -3.11
C THR A 323 16.98 7.96 -1.90
N LYS A 324 15.68 8.33 -1.86
CA LYS A 324 15.11 9.02 -0.69
C LYS A 324 15.11 8.10 0.54
N LEU A 325 14.81 6.81 0.37
CA LEU A 325 14.88 5.83 1.45
C LEU A 325 16.29 5.75 2.04
N ALA A 326 17.32 5.62 1.20
CA ALA A 326 18.71 5.58 1.66
C ALA A 326 19.11 6.83 2.46
N GLU A 327 18.73 8.02 1.99
CA GLU A 327 18.97 9.28 2.70
C GLU A 327 18.21 9.33 4.04
N GLY A 328 16.97 8.85 4.06
CA GLY A 328 16.16 8.77 5.27
C GLY A 328 16.71 7.80 6.32
N ILE A 329 17.26 6.67 5.87
CA ILE A 329 17.98 5.70 6.72
C ILE A 329 19.22 6.34 7.32
N GLU A 330 20.04 7.02 6.51
CA GLU A 330 21.26 7.69 6.98
C GLU A 330 20.95 8.74 8.06
N LYS A 331 19.87 9.49 7.87
CA LYS A 331 19.45 10.56 8.80
C LYS A 331 18.63 10.05 10.00
N GLY A 332 18.13 8.82 9.95
CA GLY A 332 17.30 8.22 11.00
C GLY A 332 15.95 8.91 11.17
N ILE A 333 15.26 9.22 10.07
CA ILE A 333 14.03 10.05 10.09
C ILE A 333 12.72 9.27 10.14
N ALA A 334 12.77 7.94 10.09
CA ALA A 334 11.61 7.06 10.16
C ALA A 334 12.06 5.67 10.64
N ASN A 335 11.15 4.69 10.65
CA ASN A 335 11.51 3.29 10.90
C ASN A 335 10.69 2.30 10.05
N SER A 336 9.99 2.82 9.03
CA SER A 336 9.20 2.04 8.08
C SER A 336 9.00 2.81 6.78
N ILE A 337 8.79 2.09 5.69
CA ILE A 337 8.42 2.63 4.37
C ILE A 337 7.15 1.96 3.85
N LEU A 338 6.28 2.74 3.22
CA LEU A 338 5.17 2.22 2.43
C LEU A 338 5.65 1.87 1.01
N ILE A 339 5.36 0.65 0.56
CA ILE A 339 5.81 0.14 -0.75
C ILE A 339 4.61 0.08 -1.70
N LYS A 340 4.60 0.98 -2.68
CA LYS A 340 3.60 1.02 -3.76
C LYS A 340 4.28 0.63 -5.06
N VAL A 341 3.97 -0.58 -5.56
CA VAL A 341 4.66 -1.18 -6.72
C VAL A 341 4.67 -0.30 -7.98
N ASN A 342 3.60 0.47 -8.21
CA ASN A 342 3.48 1.35 -9.36
C ASN A 342 4.14 2.72 -9.17
N GLN A 343 4.51 3.11 -7.94
CA GLN A 343 5.32 4.32 -7.70
C GLN A 343 6.79 4.12 -8.14
N ILE A 344 7.29 2.88 -8.16
CA ILE A 344 8.65 2.58 -8.62
C ILE A 344 8.69 1.96 -10.02
N GLY A 345 7.70 1.13 -10.37
CA GLY A 345 7.40 0.73 -11.75
C GLY A 345 7.92 -0.62 -12.22
N THR A 346 8.74 -1.34 -11.44
CA THR A 346 9.11 -2.75 -11.72
C THR A 346 9.08 -3.61 -10.46
N LEU A 347 8.93 -4.93 -10.63
CA LEU A 347 9.10 -5.87 -9.52
C LEU A 347 10.53 -5.90 -9.01
N THR A 348 11.54 -5.82 -9.88
CA THR A 348 12.95 -5.80 -9.44
C THR A 348 13.22 -4.63 -8.49
N GLU A 349 12.90 -3.39 -8.89
CA GLU A 349 13.14 -2.20 -8.04
C GLU A 349 12.27 -2.23 -6.76
N THR A 350 11.07 -2.83 -6.83
CA THR A 350 10.21 -3.06 -5.64
C THR A 350 10.92 -3.94 -4.61
N PHE A 351 11.49 -5.07 -5.06
CA PHE A 351 12.16 -6.01 -4.15
C PHE A 351 13.46 -5.43 -3.59
N GLU A 352 14.20 -4.65 -4.39
CA GLU A 352 15.38 -3.92 -3.93
C GLU A 352 15.03 -2.89 -2.83
N ALA A 353 13.92 -2.17 -2.96
CA ALA A 353 13.45 -1.24 -1.93
C ALA A 353 13.05 -1.97 -0.63
N ILE A 354 12.35 -3.10 -0.74
CA ILE A 354 11.97 -3.93 0.41
C ILE A 354 13.21 -4.49 1.12
N GLU A 355 14.20 -4.96 0.36
CA GLU A 355 15.46 -5.49 0.91
C GLU A 355 16.25 -4.40 1.63
N MET A 356 16.44 -3.24 0.99
CA MET A 356 17.11 -2.08 1.60
C MET A 356 16.48 -1.68 2.93
N ALA A 357 15.14 -1.61 2.99
CA ALA A 357 14.43 -1.32 4.24
C ALA A 357 14.71 -2.38 5.32
N LYS A 358 14.60 -3.67 4.97
CA LYS A 358 14.84 -4.78 5.90
C LYS A 358 16.26 -4.77 6.47
N GLU A 359 17.26 -4.56 5.63
CA GLU A 359 18.67 -4.50 6.05
C GLU A 359 18.96 -3.32 6.99
N ALA A 360 18.24 -2.22 6.83
CA ALA A 360 18.31 -1.06 7.73
C ALA A 360 17.51 -1.24 9.03
N GLY A 361 16.82 -2.37 9.21
CA GLY A 361 15.93 -2.61 10.35
C GLY A 361 14.58 -1.89 10.24
N TYR A 362 14.26 -1.31 9.08
CA TYR A 362 12.95 -0.73 8.79
C TYR A 362 11.96 -1.84 8.41
N THR A 363 10.67 -1.61 8.69
CA THR A 363 9.59 -2.40 8.11
C THR A 363 9.27 -1.93 6.69
N ALA A 364 8.91 -2.87 5.82
CA ALA A 364 8.43 -2.58 4.47
C ALA A 364 6.94 -2.97 4.39
N VAL A 365 6.05 -1.98 4.34
CA VAL A 365 4.60 -2.21 4.31
C VAL A 365 4.14 -2.20 2.86
N VAL A 366 3.89 -3.38 2.30
CA VAL A 366 3.36 -3.50 0.93
C VAL A 366 1.95 -2.94 0.89
N SER A 367 1.66 -2.05 -0.06
CA SER A 367 0.43 -1.27 -0.08
C SER A 367 -0.32 -1.34 -1.40
N HIS A 368 -1.64 -1.24 -1.31
CA HIS A 368 -2.56 -0.99 -2.42
C HIS A 368 -2.48 0.46 -2.94
N ARG A 369 -3.32 0.79 -3.93
CA ARG A 369 -3.64 2.19 -4.31
C ARG A 369 -5.14 2.48 -4.20
N SER A 370 -5.54 3.75 -4.26
CA SER A 370 -6.95 4.13 -4.26
C SER A 370 -7.72 3.60 -5.48
N GLY A 371 -7.12 3.59 -6.68
CA GLY A 371 -7.63 2.85 -7.84
C GLY A 371 -7.02 1.46 -7.93
N GLU A 372 -7.72 0.43 -7.47
CA GLU A 372 -7.25 -0.96 -7.53
C GLU A 372 -7.93 -1.77 -8.64
N THR A 373 -7.44 -2.98 -8.85
CA THR A 373 -8.06 -3.97 -9.75
C THR A 373 -8.38 -5.27 -8.99
N GLU A 374 -8.85 -6.31 -9.67
CA GLU A 374 -8.96 -7.66 -9.11
C GLU A 374 -7.60 -8.35 -8.89
N ASP A 375 -6.50 -7.78 -9.41
CA ASP A 375 -5.16 -8.33 -9.23
C ASP A 375 -4.78 -8.42 -7.75
N SER A 376 -4.07 -9.46 -7.34
CA SER A 376 -3.68 -9.69 -5.95
C SER A 376 -2.18 -9.90 -5.77
N THR A 377 -1.35 -9.43 -6.70
CA THR A 377 0.10 -9.66 -6.72
C THR A 377 0.77 -9.13 -5.45
N ILE A 378 0.28 -8.01 -4.89
CA ILE A 378 0.83 -7.45 -3.64
C ILE A 378 0.70 -8.39 -2.44
N SER A 379 -0.30 -9.28 -2.43
CA SER A 379 -0.44 -10.33 -1.40
C SER A 379 0.70 -11.34 -1.47
N ASP A 380 1.02 -11.79 -2.69
CA ASP A 380 2.15 -12.69 -2.94
C ASP A 380 3.49 -12.00 -2.66
N ILE A 381 3.66 -10.71 -2.97
CA ILE A 381 4.87 -9.93 -2.64
C ILE A 381 5.08 -9.85 -1.12
N ALA A 382 4.02 -9.59 -0.35
CA ALA A 382 4.12 -9.49 1.11
C ALA A 382 4.62 -10.81 1.75
N VAL A 383 4.17 -11.96 1.24
CA VAL A 383 4.62 -13.29 1.71
C VAL A 383 5.98 -13.66 1.13
N ALA A 384 6.22 -13.39 -0.16
CA ALA A 384 7.49 -13.64 -0.85
C ALA A 384 8.67 -12.98 -0.13
N THR A 385 8.45 -11.78 0.40
CA THR A 385 9.49 -11.03 1.11
C THR A 385 9.47 -11.28 2.61
N ASN A 386 8.50 -12.05 3.14
CA ASN A 386 8.18 -12.09 4.57
C ASN A 386 8.11 -10.68 5.17
N ALA A 387 7.44 -9.75 4.50
CA ALA A 387 7.33 -8.34 4.91
C ALA A 387 6.77 -8.22 6.33
N GLY A 388 5.80 -9.07 6.67
CA GLY A 388 5.16 -9.12 7.98
C GLY A 388 4.01 -8.13 8.14
N GLN A 389 3.81 -7.20 7.21
CA GLN A 389 2.71 -6.22 7.22
C GLN A 389 2.20 -5.95 5.80
N ILE A 390 0.93 -5.55 5.68
CA ILE A 390 0.30 -5.15 4.40
C ILE A 390 -0.80 -4.09 4.66
N LYS A 391 -0.90 -3.05 3.82
CA LYS A 391 -1.99 -2.05 3.81
C LYS A 391 -2.79 -2.23 2.52
N THR A 392 -3.91 -2.95 2.56
CA THR A 392 -4.69 -3.27 1.35
C THR A 392 -6.18 -2.93 1.46
N GLY A 393 -6.50 -1.92 2.27
CA GLY A 393 -7.84 -1.36 2.40
C GLY A 393 -8.71 -2.05 3.44
N SER A 394 -9.99 -1.69 3.43
CA SER A 394 -10.99 -2.13 4.40
C SER A 394 -11.59 -3.49 4.05
N LEU A 395 -12.64 -3.87 4.79
CA LEU A 395 -13.33 -5.14 4.67
C LEU A 395 -14.63 -5.03 3.88
N SER A 396 -14.57 -4.23 2.82
CA SER A 396 -15.58 -4.11 1.79
C SER A 396 -14.90 -3.87 0.44
N ARG A 397 -15.69 -3.92 -0.64
CA ARG A 397 -15.28 -3.80 -2.05
C ARG A 397 -14.28 -4.88 -2.52
N THR A 398 -14.57 -5.50 -3.67
CA THR A 398 -13.79 -6.66 -4.14
C THR A 398 -12.34 -6.32 -4.48
N ASP A 399 -12.06 -5.09 -4.88
CA ASP A 399 -10.71 -4.58 -5.15
C ASP A 399 -9.79 -4.63 -3.91
N ARG A 400 -10.37 -4.67 -2.70
CA ARG A 400 -9.66 -4.88 -1.43
C ARG A 400 -9.72 -6.34 -1.00
N ILE A 401 -10.93 -6.89 -0.97
CA ILE A 401 -11.20 -8.26 -0.53
C ILE A 401 -10.48 -9.32 -1.38
N ALA A 402 -10.20 -9.05 -2.66
CA ALA A 402 -9.43 -9.96 -3.51
C ALA A 402 -8.04 -10.27 -2.93
N LYS A 403 -7.37 -9.27 -2.34
CA LYS A 403 -6.04 -9.42 -1.73
C LYS A 403 -6.11 -10.20 -0.43
N TYR A 404 -7.11 -9.93 0.40
CA TYR A 404 -7.34 -10.73 1.62
C TYR A 404 -7.69 -12.19 1.29
N ASN A 405 -8.52 -12.42 0.27
CA ASN A 405 -8.83 -13.76 -0.20
C ASN A 405 -7.59 -14.47 -0.75
N GLN A 406 -6.68 -13.75 -1.41
CA GLN A 406 -5.42 -14.33 -1.85
C GLN A 406 -4.54 -14.73 -0.67
N LEU A 407 -4.43 -13.90 0.36
CA LEU A 407 -3.70 -14.24 1.59
C LEU A 407 -4.30 -15.46 2.31
N LEU A 408 -5.63 -15.62 2.31
CA LEU A 408 -6.27 -16.85 2.80
C LEU A 408 -5.83 -18.09 2.00
N ARG A 409 -5.74 -17.98 0.67
CA ARG A 409 -5.26 -19.09 -0.19
C ARG A 409 -3.79 -19.41 0.08
N ILE A 410 -2.95 -18.39 0.23
CA ILE A 410 -1.52 -18.57 0.52
C ILE A 410 -1.34 -19.25 1.89
N GLU A 411 -2.06 -18.80 2.92
CA GLU A 411 -2.03 -19.43 4.25
C GLU A 411 -2.46 -20.90 4.19
N ASP A 412 -3.54 -21.20 3.47
CA ASP A 412 -4.04 -22.57 3.28
C ASP A 412 -3.05 -23.46 2.52
N GLN A 413 -2.40 -22.92 1.47
CA GLN A 413 -1.37 -23.62 0.69
C GLN A 413 -0.11 -23.93 1.51
N LEU A 414 0.30 -23.01 2.38
CA LEU A 414 1.43 -23.20 3.28
C LEU A 414 1.14 -24.21 4.40
N GLY A 415 -0.12 -24.31 4.84
CA GLY A 415 -0.53 -25.27 5.86
C GLY A 415 0.25 -25.10 7.17
N GLU A 416 0.87 -26.18 7.66
CA GLU A 416 1.56 -26.20 8.96
C GLU A 416 2.80 -25.28 9.03
N VAL A 417 3.36 -24.85 7.89
CA VAL A 417 4.52 -23.95 7.88
C VAL A 417 4.14 -22.46 7.83
N ALA A 418 2.86 -22.14 7.68
CA ALA A 418 2.39 -20.76 7.70
C ALA A 418 2.67 -20.12 9.06
N GLU A 419 3.19 -18.88 9.05
CA GLU A 419 3.50 -18.12 10.25
C GLU A 419 2.76 -16.78 10.23
N TYR A 420 1.99 -16.50 11.29
CA TYR A 420 1.46 -15.16 11.54
C TYR A 420 2.17 -14.56 12.76
N LYS A 421 2.90 -13.46 12.54
CA LYS A 421 3.73 -12.87 13.60
C LYS A 421 2.96 -11.91 14.50
N GLY A 422 1.80 -11.39 14.06
CA GLY A 422 1.00 -10.44 14.84
C GLY A 422 1.84 -9.24 15.30
N LEU A 423 1.89 -8.98 16.60
CA LEU A 423 2.72 -7.91 17.18
C LEU A 423 4.23 -8.10 16.95
N LYS A 424 4.70 -9.34 16.69
CA LYS A 424 6.12 -9.59 16.38
C LYS A 424 6.53 -9.14 14.97
N SER A 425 5.57 -8.77 14.10
CA SER A 425 5.86 -8.21 12.78
C SER A 425 6.58 -6.85 12.84
N PHE A 426 6.43 -6.13 13.94
CA PHE A 426 7.07 -4.83 14.20
C PHE A 426 8.53 -4.98 14.65
N TYR A 427 9.38 -5.66 13.89
CA TYR A 427 10.78 -5.91 14.32
C TYR A 427 11.63 -4.64 14.45
N ASN A 428 11.16 -3.53 13.88
CA ASN A 428 11.70 -2.18 13.99
C ASN A 428 11.50 -1.55 15.38
N LEU A 429 10.52 -2.01 16.18
CA LEU A 429 10.20 -1.42 17.49
C LEU A 429 10.85 -2.17 18.64
N LYS A 430 11.51 -1.42 19.54
CA LYS A 430 12.17 -1.96 20.74
C LYS A 430 11.20 -2.15 21.90
N ASN A 431 10.24 -1.24 22.07
CA ASN A 431 9.32 -1.17 23.21
C ASN A 431 7.86 -1.21 22.72
N LYS A 432 7.35 -2.42 22.49
CA LYS A 432 5.98 -2.65 21.99
C LYS A 432 4.95 -2.73 23.10
#